data_AF-A0A163KSF5-F1
#
_entry.id   AF-A0A163KSF5-F1
#
_cell.length_a   1.000
_cell.length_b   1.000
_cell.length_c   1.000
_cell.angle_alpha   90.00
_cell.angle_beta   90.00
_cell.angle_gamma   90.00
#
_symmetry.space_group_name_H-M   'P 1'
#
loop_
_entity.id
_entity.type
_entity.pdbx_description
1 polymer ?
#
loop_
_entity_poly.entity_id
_entity_poly.type
_entity_poly.pdbx_seq_one_letter_code
_entity_poly.pdbx_strand_id
1 'polypeptide(L)'
;MSTRTTSRNQLWLAAVVLPIVTILLFGFTGGMVQLNSWISGIALGCAEAAIFIFIGFLIHRRKAASAAVPFFIASGAIIGIYAVSVLLEVILLGYLFKLPVSSYMMIHLITLLVFFVVLGLVALVGKYAGTHEQRETDHLTGKREIVDWIGSIRRKLSQMPVENIQALDRQVAELEETLRYSDPITHSSLVEVEHLIQQKIAMLEDQVALIGGSQKEQHHELTEQAVHIIRDILRTVQDRNTALLKAKAGST
;
A
#
# COMPACT_ATOMS: atom_id res chain seq x y z
N MET A 1 24.20 4.26 -15.16
CA MET A 1 22.73 4.07 -15.34
C MET A 1 22.37 2.88 -16.25
N SER A 2 23.27 2.43 -17.15
CA SER A 2 23.06 1.30 -18.07
C SER A 2 23.05 -0.12 -17.42
N THR A 3 23.72 -0.33 -16.29
CA THR A 3 23.84 -1.69 -15.70
C THR A 3 22.54 -2.24 -15.09
N ARG A 4 21.62 -1.36 -14.67
CA ARG A 4 20.41 -1.73 -13.92
C ARG A 4 19.26 -2.23 -14.81
N THR A 5 19.20 -1.76 -16.04
CA THR A 5 18.23 -2.23 -17.05
C THR A 5 18.66 -3.57 -17.63
N THR A 6 19.98 -3.77 -17.80
CA THR A 6 20.56 -5.02 -18.29
C THR A 6 20.28 -6.19 -17.35
N SER A 7 20.48 -6.03 -16.03
CA SER A 7 20.20 -7.09 -15.05
C SER A 7 18.71 -7.47 -14.98
N ARG A 8 17.82 -6.51 -15.24
CA ARG A 8 16.36 -6.73 -15.23
C ARG A 8 15.91 -7.56 -16.42
N ASN A 9 16.40 -7.22 -17.61
CA ASN A 9 16.06 -7.94 -18.83
C ASN A 9 16.66 -9.36 -18.82
N GLN A 10 17.84 -9.54 -18.22
CA GLN A 10 18.46 -10.85 -18.02
C GLN A 10 17.62 -11.79 -17.15
N LEU A 11 17.01 -11.28 -16.07
CA LEU A 11 16.21 -12.12 -15.17
C LEU A 11 14.91 -12.59 -15.83
N TRP A 12 14.23 -11.69 -16.56
CA TRP A 12 13.05 -12.07 -17.35
C TRP A 12 13.38 -13.04 -18.48
N LEU A 13 14.53 -12.86 -19.12
CA LEU A 13 15.01 -13.78 -20.13
C LEU A 13 15.32 -15.16 -19.51
N ALA A 14 15.95 -15.21 -18.34
CA ALA A 14 16.19 -16.44 -17.60
C ALA A 14 14.87 -17.15 -17.19
N ALA A 15 13.87 -16.38 -16.78
CA ALA A 15 12.53 -16.89 -16.41
C ALA A 15 11.81 -17.60 -17.56
N VAL A 16 12.21 -17.36 -18.81
CA VAL A 16 11.64 -17.99 -20.01
C VAL A 16 12.59 -19.08 -20.55
N VAL A 17 13.88 -18.77 -20.67
CA VAL A 17 14.86 -19.66 -21.29
C VAL A 17 15.10 -20.91 -20.44
N LEU A 18 15.24 -20.76 -19.12
CA LEU A 18 15.54 -21.91 -18.25
C LEU A 18 14.41 -22.96 -18.26
N PRO A 19 13.12 -22.60 -18.08
CA PRO A 19 12.02 -23.57 -18.22
C PRO A 19 12.01 -24.29 -19.56
N ILE A 20 12.26 -23.59 -20.67
CA ILE A 20 12.29 -24.19 -22.01
C ILE A 20 13.44 -25.21 -22.09
N VAL A 21 14.62 -24.85 -21.60
CA VAL A 21 15.78 -25.75 -21.56
C VAL A 21 15.46 -26.99 -20.70
N THR A 22 14.84 -26.82 -19.55
CA THR A 22 14.43 -27.92 -18.66
C THR A 22 13.45 -28.87 -19.35
N ILE A 23 12.42 -28.33 -20.03
CA ILE A 23 11.47 -29.13 -20.81
C ILE A 23 12.19 -29.95 -21.88
N LEU A 24 13.09 -29.32 -22.63
CA LEU A 24 13.83 -29.99 -23.69
C LEU A 24 14.76 -31.07 -23.14
N LEU A 25 15.50 -30.80 -22.05
CA LEU A 25 16.39 -31.77 -21.43
C LEU A 25 15.64 -33.03 -20.98
N PHE A 26 14.46 -32.87 -20.37
CA PHE A 26 13.62 -34.00 -19.98
C PHE A 26 13.08 -34.77 -21.20
N GLY A 27 12.63 -34.06 -22.24
CA GLY A 27 12.19 -34.68 -23.49
C GLY A 27 13.28 -35.50 -24.19
N PHE A 28 14.50 -34.97 -24.27
CA PHE A 28 15.65 -35.64 -24.88
C PHE A 28 16.15 -36.82 -24.04
N THR A 29 16.30 -36.66 -22.73
CA THR A 29 16.76 -37.75 -21.84
C THR A 29 15.76 -38.91 -21.75
N GLY A 30 14.46 -38.64 -21.90
CA GLY A 30 13.41 -39.64 -21.99
C GLY A 30 13.26 -40.33 -23.35
N GLY A 31 14.07 -39.98 -24.35
CA GLY A 31 14.05 -40.62 -25.66
C GLY A 31 12.98 -40.12 -26.63
N MET A 32 12.49 -38.88 -26.47
CA MET A 32 11.50 -38.17 -27.32
C MET A 32 10.10 -38.79 -27.43
N VAL A 33 9.97 -40.11 -27.29
CA VAL A 33 8.71 -40.87 -27.46
C VAL A 33 8.00 -41.08 -26.11
N GLN A 34 8.72 -40.97 -24.99
CA GLN A 34 8.13 -41.15 -23.65
C GLN A 34 7.40 -39.89 -23.18
N LEU A 35 6.06 -39.90 -23.27
CA LEU A 35 5.21 -38.79 -22.83
C LEU A 35 5.40 -38.41 -21.35
N ASN A 36 5.69 -39.37 -20.47
CA ASN A 36 5.93 -39.11 -19.05
C ASN A 36 7.13 -38.16 -18.83
N SER A 37 8.16 -38.24 -19.67
CA SER A 37 9.32 -37.36 -19.58
C SER A 37 8.97 -35.93 -19.99
N TRP A 38 8.17 -35.77 -21.05
CA TRP A 38 7.66 -34.45 -21.45
C TRP A 38 6.75 -33.82 -20.39
N ILE A 39 5.84 -34.59 -19.80
CA ILE A 39 4.97 -34.12 -18.70
C ILE A 39 5.81 -33.66 -17.52
N SER A 40 6.83 -34.43 -17.14
CA SER A 40 7.75 -34.09 -16.05
C SER A 40 8.53 -32.81 -16.35
N GLY A 41 9.02 -32.67 -17.58
CA GLY A 41 9.73 -31.47 -18.05
C GLY A 41 8.84 -30.23 -18.00
N ILE A 42 7.59 -30.33 -18.46
CA ILE A 42 6.63 -29.22 -18.41
C ILE A 42 6.32 -28.83 -16.96
N ALA A 43 6.06 -29.81 -16.10
CA ALA A 43 5.76 -29.54 -14.70
C ALA A 43 6.92 -28.84 -13.98
N LEU A 44 8.15 -29.33 -14.16
CA LEU A 44 9.35 -28.70 -13.60
C LEU A 44 9.61 -27.32 -14.20
N GLY A 45 9.42 -27.15 -15.51
CA GLY A 45 9.53 -25.85 -16.17
C GLY A 45 8.53 -24.84 -15.61
N CYS A 46 7.28 -25.25 -15.33
CA CYS A 46 6.29 -24.41 -14.67
C CYS A 46 6.71 -24.00 -13.24
N ALA A 47 7.26 -24.94 -12.46
CA ALA A 47 7.79 -24.64 -11.12
C ALA A 47 8.96 -23.65 -11.16
N GLU A 48 9.91 -23.83 -12.08
CA GLU A 48 11.02 -22.91 -12.29
C GLU A 48 10.52 -21.52 -12.72
N ALA A 49 9.60 -21.45 -13.66
CA ALA A 49 9.00 -20.20 -14.12
C ALA A 49 8.33 -19.46 -12.94
N ALA A 50 7.58 -20.16 -12.10
CA ALA A 50 6.94 -19.58 -10.92
C ALA A 50 7.95 -18.97 -9.95
N ILE A 51 9.07 -19.66 -9.69
CA ILE A 51 10.17 -19.17 -8.84
C ILE A 51 10.79 -17.90 -9.44
N PHE A 52 11.13 -17.90 -10.73
CA PHE A 52 11.76 -16.74 -11.36
C PHE A 52 10.82 -15.53 -11.45
N ILE A 53 9.54 -15.76 -11.77
CA ILE A 53 8.51 -14.71 -11.76
C ILE A 53 8.41 -14.09 -10.36
N PHE A 54 8.41 -14.92 -9.31
CA PHE A 54 8.36 -14.45 -7.93
C PHE A 54 9.59 -13.63 -7.53
N ILE A 55 10.80 -14.10 -7.85
CA ILE A 55 12.05 -13.37 -7.61
C ILE A 55 12.05 -12.04 -8.39
N GLY A 56 11.62 -12.06 -9.65
CA GLY A 56 11.49 -10.87 -10.49
C GLY A 56 10.52 -9.84 -9.88
N PHE A 57 9.40 -10.32 -9.34
CA PHE A 57 8.42 -9.49 -8.64
C PHE A 57 8.99 -8.88 -7.36
N LEU A 58 9.72 -9.67 -6.54
CA LEU A 58 10.40 -9.16 -5.33
C LEU A 58 11.42 -8.06 -5.66
N ILE A 59 12.20 -8.23 -6.72
CA ILE A 59 13.20 -7.24 -7.14
C ILE A 59 12.52 -5.96 -7.67
N HIS A 60 11.40 -6.08 -8.37
CA HIS A 60 10.68 -4.93 -8.90
C HIS A 60 10.02 -4.08 -7.81
N ARG A 61 9.57 -4.70 -6.72
CA ARG A 61 8.71 -4.05 -5.73
C ARG A 61 9.45 -3.41 -4.55
N ARG A 62 10.72 -3.01 -4.71
CA ARG A 62 11.60 -2.41 -3.67
C ARG A 62 11.06 -1.17 -2.93
N LYS A 63 9.86 -0.67 -3.25
CA LYS A 63 9.17 0.44 -2.56
C LYS A 63 7.72 0.11 -2.14
N ALA A 64 7.29 -1.14 -2.17
CA ALA A 64 5.96 -1.49 -1.66
C ALA A 64 5.93 -1.32 -0.15
N ALA A 65 4.89 -0.64 0.33
CA ALA A 65 4.61 -0.37 1.74
C ALA A 65 4.77 -1.63 2.62
N SER A 66 5.23 -1.41 3.86
CA SER A 66 5.44 -2.43 4.90
C SER A 66 4.28 -3.44 5.03
N ALA A 67 3.05 -2.99 4.76
CA ALA A 67 1.81 -3.75 4.69
C ALA A 67 1.88 -5.07 3.89
N ALA A 68 2.70 -5.14 2.83
CA ALA A 68 2.68 -6.27 1.91
C ALA A 68 3.58 -7.45 2.35
N VAL A 69 4.45 -7.27 3.35
CA VAL A 69 5.53 -8.23 3.69
C VAL A 69 5.01 -9.64 4.07
N PRO A 70 3.97 -9.81 4.90
CA PRO A 70 3.49 -11.14 5.27
C PRO A 70 2.96 -11.94 4.06
N PHE A 71 2.30 -11.26 3.12
CA PHE A 71 1.75 -11.88 1.91
C PHE A 71 2.84 -12.37 0.95
N PHE A 72 3.98 -11.69 0.92
CA PHE A 72 5.14 -12.13 0.15
C PHE A 72 5.76 -13.41 0.70
N ILE A 73 5.90 -13.48 2.02
CA ILE A 73 6.43 -14.68 2.69
C ILE A 73 5.48 -15.86 2.42
N ALA A 74 4.16 -15.65 2.55
CA ALA A 74 3.17 -16.67 2.24
C ALA A 74 3.23 -17.12 0.76
N SER A 75 3.32 -16.17 -0.18
CA SER A 75 3.41 -16.48 -1.62
C SER A 75 4.68 -17.28 -1.94
N GLY A 76 5.82 -16.90 -1.35
CA GLY A 76 7.08 -17.64 -1.50
C GLY A 76 7.01 -19.05 -0.93
N ALA A 77 6.37 -19.23 0.23
CA ALA A 77 6.14 -20.55 0.82
C ALA A 77 5.27 -21.43 -0.07
N ILE A 78 4.18 -20.91 -0.64
CA ILE A 78 3.30 -21.64 -1.57
C ILE A 78 4.06 -22.10 -2.81
N ILE A 79 4.88 -21.22 -3.40
CA ILE A 79 5.71 -21.55 -4.57
C ILE A 79 6.75 -22.62 -4.21
N GLY A 80 7.38 -22.51 -3.04
CA GLY A 80 8.32 -23.51 -2.55
C GLY A 80 7.66 -24.88 -2.36
N ILE A 81 6.48 -24.93 -1.73
CA ILE A 81 5.70 -26.16 -1.56
C ILE A 81 5.35 -26.76 -2.91
N TYR A 82 4.86 -25.94 -3.87
CA TYR A 82 4.54 -26.41 -5.21
C TYR A 82 5.75 -27.02 -5.92
N ALA A 83 6.91 -26.36 -5.89
CA ALA A 83 8.13 -26.87 -6.50
C ALA A 83 8.58 -28.21 -5.89
N VAL A 84 8.50 -28.34 -4.56
CA VAL A 84 8.81 -29.60 -3.87
C VAL A 84 7.80 -30.69 -4.24
N SER A 85 6.51 -30.39 -4.29
CA SER A 85 5.47 -31.35 -4.70
C SER A 85 5.71 -31.86 -6.12
N VAL A 86 5.95 -30.97 -7.08
CA VAL A 86 6.26 -31.36 -8.46
C VAL A 86 7.51 -32.24 -8.53
N LEU A 87 8.56 -31.89 -7.79
CA LEU A 87 9.79 -32.69 -7.73
C LEU A 87 9.52 -34.10 -7.18
N LEU A 88 8.74 -34.20 -6.11
CA LEU A 88 8.34 -35.48 -5.52
C LEU A 88 7.46 -36.29 -6.47
N GLU A 89 6.53 -35.66 -7.19
CA GLU A 89 5.70 -36.33 -8.18
C GLU A 89 6.53 -36.91 -9.32
N VAL A 90 7.53 -36.17 -9.81
CA VAL A 90 8.45 -36.66 -10.86
C VAL A 90 9.27 -37.86 -10.37
N ILE A 91 9.85 -37.78 -9.16
CA ILE A 91 10.69 -38.85 -8.60
C ILE A 91 9.85 -40.08 -8.24
N LEU A 92 8.80 -39.90 -7.45
CA LEU A 92 8.00 -40.99 -6.93
C LEU A 92 7.10 -41.57 -8.01
N LEU A 93 6.28 -40.73 -8.65
CA LEU A 93 5.22 -41.22 -9.53
C LEU A 93 5.72 -41.49 -10.95
N GLY A 94 6.67 -40.67 -11.42
CA GLY A 94 7.29 -40.83 -12.74
C GLY A 94 8.35 -41.95 -12.76
N TYR A 95 9.33 -41.88 -11.86
CA TYR A 95 10.49 -42.79 -11.89
C TYR A 95 10.28 -44.09 -11.10
N LEU A 96 9.78 -44.00 -9.86
CA LEU A 96 9.66 -45.16 -8.97
C LEU A 96 8.42 -46.03 -9.26
N PHE A 97 7.23 -45.42 -9.28
CA PHE A 97 5.96 -46.12 -9.47
C PHE A 97 5.56 -46.29 -10.95
N LYS A 98 6.14 -45.48 -11.86
CA LYS A 98 5.90 -45.53 -13.31
C LYS A 98 4.41 -45.55 -13.66
N LEU A 99 3.66 -44.57 -13.16
CA LEU A 99 2.23 -44.48 -13.41
C LEU A 99 1.88 -44.40 -14.91
N PRO A 100 0.68 -44.89 -15.30
CA PRO A 100 0.19 -44.70 -16.66
C PRO A 100 0.04 -43.19 -16.95
N VAL A 101 0.32 -42.83 -18.21
CA VAL A 101 0.40 -41.43 -18.68
C VAL A 101 -0.82 -40.60 -18.26
N SER A 102 -2.02 -41.16 -18.40
CA SER A 102 -3.28 -40.48 -18.06
C SER A 102 -3.36 -40.07 -16.59
N SER A 103 -3.10 -41.01 -15.67
CA SER A 103 -3.11 -40.75 -14.23
C SER A 103 -1.99 -39.79 -13.83
N TYR A 104 -0.81 -39.97 -14.42
CA TYR A 104 0.33 -39.09 -14.16
C TYR A 104 0.04 -37.63 -14.57
N MET A 105 -0.51 -37.42 -15.76
CA MET A 105 -0.92 -36.11 -16.25
C MET A 105 -2.01 -35.48 -15.36
N MET A 106 -3.02 -36.25 -14.95
CA MET A 106 -4.09 -35.75 -14.10
C MET A 106 -3.59 -35.28 -12.74
N ILE A 107 -2.63 -35.98 -12.14
CA ILE A 107 -2.03 -35.57 -10.85
C ILE A 107 -1.33 -34.22 -11.01
N HIS A 108 -0.45 -34.07 -12.02
CA HIS A 108 0.22 -32.79 -12.30
C HIS A 108 -0.76 -31.65 -12.55
N LEU A 109 -1.86 -31.92 -13.27
CA LEU A 109 -2.90 -30.92 -13.55
C LEU A 109 -3.63 -30.48 -12.27
N ILE A 110 -3.97 -31.42 -11.39
CA ILE A 110 -4.61 -31.13 -10.10
C ILE A 110 -3.66 -30.33 -9.22
N THR A 111 -2.39 -30.73 -9.12
CA THR A 111 -1.37 -30.03 -8.33
C THR A 111 -1.19 -28.59 -8.82
N LEU A 112 -1.13 -28.39 -10.14
CA LEU A 112 -1.06 -27.06 -10.74
C LEU A 112 -2.31 -26.22 -10.45
N LEU A 113 -3.50 -26.82 -10.54
CA LEU A 113 -4.76 -26.12 -10.26
C LEU A 113 -4.83 -25.66 -8.80
N VAL A 114 -4.53 -26.55 -7.85
CA VAL A 114 -4.51 -26.24 -6.42
C VAL A 114 -3.52 -25.10 -6.14
N PHE A 115 -2.33 -25.16 -6.74
CA PHE A 115 -1.33 -24.10 -6.64
C PHE A 115 -1.88 -22.73 -7.06
N PHE A 116 -2.51 -22.64 -8.25
CA PHE A 116 -3.06 -21.37 -8.72
C PHE A 116 -4.22 -20.86 -7.87
N VAL A 117 -5.10 -21.75 -7.39
CA VAL A 117 -6.20 -21.38 -6.50
C VAL A 117 -5.67 -20.79 -5.19
N VAL A 118 -4.74 -21.48 -4.54
CA VAL A 118 -4.18 -21.03 -3.25
C VAL A 118 -3.39 -19.73 -3.42
N LEU A 119 -2.55 -19.63 -4.46
CA LEU A 119 -1.80 -18.41 -4.74
C LEU A 119 -2.73 -17.23 -5.07
N GLY A 120 -3.79 -17.48 -5.85
CA GLY A 120 -4.80 -16.48 -6.19
C GLY A 120 -5.55 -15.96 -4.97
N LEU A 121 -5.94 -16.85 -4.04
CA LEU A 121 -6.58 -16.46 -2.79
C LEU A 121 -5.66 -15.58 -1.93
N VAL A 122 -4.39 -15.97 -1.76
CA VAL A 122 -3.42 -15.17 -1.00
C VAL A 122 -3.18 -13.80 -1.65
N ALA A 123 -3.11 -13.75 -2.98
CA ALA A 123 -2.96 -12.49 -3.71
C ALA A 123 -4.19 -11.58 -3.55
N LEU A 124 -5.40 -12.14 -3.56
CA LEU A 124 -6.64 -11.39 -3.34
C LEU A 124 -6.72 -10.81 -1.93
N VAL A 125 -6.44 -11.63 -0.92
CA VAL A 125 -6.42 -11.18 0.49
C VAL A 125 -5.35 -10.12 0.69
N GLY A 126 -4.15 -10.30 0.12
CA GLY A 126 -3.07 -9.32 0.20
C GLY A 126 -3.42 -7.99 -0.46
N LYS A 127 -4.13 -8.02 -1.60
CA LYS A 127 -4.63 -6.80 -2.25
C LYS A 127 -5.66 -6.09 -1.37
N TYR A 128 -6.60 -6.85 -0.79
CA TYR A 128 -7.65 -6.29 0.06
C TYR A 128 -7.09 -5.67 1.35
N ALA A 129 -6.23 -6.40 2.06
CA ALA A 129 -5.56 -5.92 3.27
C ALA A 129 -4.69 -4.69 2.98
N GLY A 130 -3.92 -4.72 1.89
CA GLY A 130 -3.10 -3.58 1.49
C GLY A 130 -3.91 -2.33 1.16
N THR A 131 -5.10 -2.45 0.57
CA THR A 131 -5.99 -1.29 0.32
C THR A 131 -6.60 -0.73 1.60
N HIS A 132 -6.84 -1.56 2.61
CA HIS A 132 -7.34 -1.09 3.91
C HIS A 132 -6.25 -0.39 4.71
N GLU A 133 -5.07 -1.00 4.81
CA GLU A 133 -3.93 -0.41 5.54
C GLU A 133 -3.42 0.88 4.88
N GLN A 134 -3.43 0.95 3.54
CA GLN A 134 -3.08 2.19 2.83
C GLN A 134 -4.06 3.32 3.16
N ARG A 135 -5.37 3.04 3.19
CA ARG A 135 -6.38 4.05 3.56
C ARG A 135 -6.15 4.55 4.98
N GLU A 136 -5.95 3.65 5.95
CA GLU A 136 -5.64 4.04 7.33
C GLU A 136 -4.37 4.89 7.43
N THR A 137 -3.33 4.52 6.68
CA THR A 137 -2.06 5.26 6.64
C THR A 137 -2.22 6.65 6.00
N ASP A 138 -3.02 6.75 4.94
CA ASP A 138 -3.30 8.02 4.24
C ASP A 138 -4.06 8.99 5.17
N HIS A 139 -5.06 8.48 5.91
CA HIS A 139 -5.80 9.26 6.92
C HIS A 139 -4.88 9.80 8.03
N LEU A 140 -3.97 8.96 8.55
CA LEU A 140 -3.00 9.36 9.56
C LEU A 140 -2.00 10.41 9.03
N THR A 141 -1.59 10.27 7.77
CA THR A 141 -0.66 11.21 7.12
C THR A 141 -1.31 12.56 6.88
N GLY A 142 -2.55 12.58 6.36
CA GLY A 142 -3.30 13.83 6.13
C GLY A 142 -3.56 14.60 7.43
N LYS A 143 -3.89 13.91 8.53
CA LYS A 143 -4.01 14.56 9.85
C LYS A 143 -2.70 15.19 10.29
N ARG A 144 -1.57 14.48 10.14
CA ARG A 144 -0.26 14.99 10.53
C ARG A 144 0.11 16.24 9.72
N GLU A 145 -0.17 16.24 8.43
CA GLU A 145 0.02 17.39 7.56
C GLU A 145 -0.77 18.62 8.01
N ILE A 146 -2.05 18.45 8.38
CA ILE A 146 -2.89 19.55 8.90
C ILE A 146 -2.33 20.10 10.22
N VAL A 147 -1.91 19.23 11.15
CA VAL A 147 -1.33 19.66 12.44
C VAL A 147 0.00 20.39 12.22
N ASP A 148 0.85 19.89 11.33
CA ASP A 148 2.13 20.52 10.99
C ASP A 148 1.92 21.88 10.29
N TRP A 149 0.86 22.01 9.47
CA TRP A 149 0.46 23.27 8.83
C TRP A 149 0.04 24.31 9.88
N ILE A 150 -0.84 23.97 10.81
CA ILE A 150 -1.21 24.86 11.93
C ILE A 150 0.00 25.22 12.79
N GLY A 151 0.88 24.26 13.08
CA GLY A 151 2.12 24.52 13.80
C GLY A 151 3.02 25.51 13.05
N SER A 152 3.02 25.49 11.72
CA SER A 152 3.71 26.48 10.88
C SER A 152 3.11 27.89 11.02
N ILE A 153 1.78 28.01 10.97
CA ILE A 153 1.06 29.28 11.16
C ILE A 153 1.40 29.87 12.54
N ARG A 154 1.39 29.04 13.58
CA ARG A 154 1.75 29.44 14.94
C ARG A 154 3.19 29.95 15.06
N ARG A 155 4.14 29.27 14.41
CA ARG A 155 5.54 29.74 14.35
C ARG A 155 5.68 31.09 13.64
N LYS A 156 4.88 31.34 12.60
CA LYS A 156 4.86 32.66 11.93
C LYS A 156 4.34 33.74 12.88
N LEU A 157 3.27 33.45 13.62
CA LEU A 157 2.69 34.37 14.61
C LEU A 157 3.68 34.72 15.73
N SER A 158 4.41 33.74 16.27
CA SER A 158 5.34 33.99 17.39
C SER A 158 6.57 34.83 17.00
N GLN A 159 6.87 34.96 15.72
CA GLN A 159 7.97 35.78 15.19
C GLN A 159 7.55 37.23 14.90
N MET A 160 6.26 37.56 14.98
CA MET A 160 5.76 38.89 14.65
C MET A 160 5.86 39.84 15.87
N PRO A 161 6.43 41.05 15.69
CA PRO A 161 6.59 42.04 16.77
C PRO A 161 5.33 42.90 16.95
N VAL A 162 4.18 42.29 17.21
CA VAL A 162 2.88 42.98 17.30
C VAL A 162 2.29 42.87 18.72
N GLU A 163 1.90 44.02 19.27
CA GLU A 163 1.14 44.12 20.52
C GLU A 163 -0.25 43.47 20.32
N ASN A 164 -0.66 42.56 21.22
CA ASN A 164 -1.88 41.71 21.16
C ASN A 164 -1.81 40.37 20.41
N ILE A 165 -0.66 39.94 19.88
CA ILE A 165 -0.54 38.59 19.27
C ILE A 165 -0.73 37.44 20.25
N GLN A 166 -0.48 37.63 21.55
CA GLN A 166 -0.60 36.56 22.55
C GLN A 166 -2.00 35.94 22.61
N ALA A 167 -3.05 36.74 22.41
CA ALA A 167 -4.43 36.24 22.41
C ALA A 167 -4.71 35.37 21.17
N LEU A 168 -4.17 35.74 20.01
CA LEU A 168 -4.28 34.98 18.77
C LEU A 168 -3.44 33.71 18.81
N ASP A 169 -2.20 33.78 19.31
CA ASP A 169 -1.34 32.59 19.50
C ASP A 169 -2.01 31.54 20.38
N ARG A 170 -2.66 31.97 21.47
CA ARG A 170 -3.42 31.06 22.35
C ARG A 170 -4.55 30.36 21.61
N GLN A 171 -5.29 31.06 20.75
CA GLN A 171 -6.38 30.45 19.98
C GLN A 171 -5.87 29.51 18.88
N VAL A 172 -4.74 29.83 18.24
CA VAL A 172 -4.10 28.92 17.29
C VAL A 172 -3.55 27.68 18.01
N ALA A 173 -3.04 27.82 19.24
CA ALA A 173 -2.62 26.69 20.05
C ALA A 173 -3.80 25.77 20.43
N GLU A 174 -4.95 26.34 20.78
CA GLU A 174 -6.18 25.56 21.04
C GLU A 174 -6.68 24.83 19.79
N LEU A 175 -6.58 25.47 18.62
CA LEU A 175 -6.88 24.85 17.33
C LEU A 175 -5.92 23.70 17.01
N GLU A 176 -4.61 23.90 17.21
CA GLU A 176 -3.58 22.87 17.06
C GLU A 176 -3.89 21.65 17.93
N GLU A 177 -4.22 21.90 19.20
CA GLU A 177 -4.54 20.86 20.18
C GLU A 177 -5.81 20.09 19.80
N THR A 178 -6.87 20.81 19.41
CA THR A 178 -8.14 20.22 18.98
C THR A 178 -7.96 19.32 17.76
N LEU A 179 -7.19 19.78 16.76
CA LEU A 179 -6.89 18.98 15.57
C LEU A 179 -5.99 17.79 15.91
N ARG A 180 -4.99 17.96 16.78
CA ARG A 180 -4.10 16.88 17.25
C ARG A 180 -4.89 15.76 17.95
N TYR A 181 -5.92 16.09 18.72
CA TYR A 181 -6.75 15.10 19.43
C TYR A 181 -8.03 14.69 18.70
N SER A 182 -8.35 15.28 17.54
CA SER A 182 -9.47 14.83 16.70
C SER A 182 -9.23 13.44 16.07
N ASP A 183 -10.30 12.71 15.78
CA ASP A 183 -10.23 11.38 15.16
C ASP A 183 -9.61 11.49 13.74
N PRO A 184 -8.51 10.77 13.43
CA PRO A 184 -7.92 10.77 12.09
C PRO A 184 -8.80 10.08 11.04
N ILE A 185 -9.72 9.21 11.45
CA ILE A 185 -10.47 8.36 10.53
C ILE A 185 -11.62 9.15 9.91
N THR A 186 -11.53 9.43 8.61
CA THR A 186 -12.60 10.06 7.84
C THR A 186 -13.58 9.03 7.32
N HIS A 187 -14.88 9.31 7.42
CA HIS A 187 -15.90 8.55 6.68
C HIS A 187 -16.06 9.14 5.27
N SER A 188 -16.36 8.32 4.25
CA SER A 188 -16.51 8.79 2.85
C SER A 188 -17.51 9.94 2.69
N SER A 189 -18.52 10.00 3.55
CA SER A 189 -19.54 11.06 3.61
C SER A 189 -19.05 12.38 4.20
N LEU A 190 -17.84 12.44 4.75
CA LEU A 190 -17.28 13.61 5.44
C LEU A 190 -16.06 14.21 4.70
N VAL A 191 -15.70 13.67 3.53
CA VAL A 191 -14.56 14.14 2.74
C VAL A 191 -14.71 15.62 2.37
N GLU A 192 -15.93 16.06 2.01
CA GLU A 192 -16.20 17.47 1.70
C GLU A 192 -15.97 18.38 2.91
N VAL A 193 -16.31 17.90 4.12
CA VAL A 193 -16.12 18.66 5.37
C VAL A 193 -14.63 18.79 5.69
N GLU A 194 -13.83 17.77 5.40
CA GLU A 194 -12.37 17.86 5.55
C GLU A 194 -11.74 18.85 4.58
N HIS A 195 -12.19 18.85 3.32
CA HIS A 195 -11.74 19.84 2.35
C HIS A 195 -12.09 21.26 2.78
N LEU A 196 -13.28 21.46 3.33
CA LEU A 196 -13.69 22.74 3.90
C LEU A 196 -12.79 23.17 5.08
N ILE A 197 -12.41 22.23 5.96
CA ILE A 197 -11.46 22.51 7.05
C ILE A 197 -10.11 22.96 6.46
N GLN A 198 -9.56 22.25 5.48
CA GLN A 198 -8.30 22.62 4.82
C GLN A 198 -8.38 24.01 4.16
N GLN A 199 -9.48 24.31 3.47
CA GLN A 199 -9.69 25.63 2.85
C GLN A 199 -9.72 26.74 3.90
N LYS A 200 -10.39 26.53 5.04
CA LYS A 200 -10.43 27.52 6.13
C LYS A 200 -9.05 27.70 6.78
N ILE A 201 -8.24 26.64 6.87
CA ILE A 201 -6.85 26.74 7.37
C ILE A 201 -5.98 27.54 6.41
N ALA A 202 -6.15 27.37 5.09
CA ALA A 202 -5.47 28.20 4.10
C ALA A 202 -5.84 29.68 4.26
N MET A 203 -7.14 29.98 4.44
CA MET A 203 -7.60 31.34 4.72
C MET A 203 -7.00 31.91 6.01
N LEU A 204 -6.85 31.09 7.06
CA LEU A 204 -6.18 31.50 8.30
C LEU A 204 -4.70 31.83 8.06
N GLU A 205 -4.00 31.04 7.25
CA GLU A 205 -2.60 31.31 6.91
C GLU A 205 -2.45 32.63 6.16
N ASP A 206 -3.30 32.86 5.14
CA ASP A 206 -3.31 34.11 4.38
C ASP A 206 -3.60 35.30 5.29
N GLN A 207 -4.56 35.17 6.20
CA GLN A 207 -4.89 36.21 7.16
C GLN A 207 -3.72 36.52 8.10
N VAL A 208 -3.02 35.49 8.59
CA VAL A 208 -1.81 35.67 9.42
C VAL A 208 -0.70 36.34 8.63
N ALA A 209 -0.52 36.01 7.35
CA ALA A 209 0.45 36.69 6.50
C ALA A 209 0.11 38.18 6.29
N LEU A 210 -1.17 38.52 6.14
CA LEU A 210 -1.64 39.91 6.04
C LEU A 210 -1.40 40.70 7.34
N ILE A 211 -1.59 40.09 8.51
CA ILE A 211 -1.25 40.72 9.80
C ILE A 211 0.24 41.09 9.82
N GLY A 212 1.12 40.18 9.39
CA GLY A 212 2.57 40.43 9.34
C GLY A 212 3.01 41.55 8.40
N GLY A 213 2.22 41.86 7.36
CA GLY A 213 2.55 42.86 6.34
C GLY A 213 1.80 44.20 6.45
N SER A 214 0.85 44.33 7.37
CA SER A 214 -0.05 45.49 7.49
C SER A 214 0.42 46.55 8.51
N GLN A 215 -0.16 47.75 8.45
CA GLN A 215 0.10 48.84 9.39
C GLN A 215 -0.66 48.63 10.72
N LYS A 216 -0.15 49.19 11.83
CA LYS A 216 -0.67 48.99 13.19
C LYS A 216 -2.18 49.26 13.35
N GLU A 217 -2.73 50.20 12.58
CA GLU A 217 -4.15 50.55 12.64
C GLU A 217 -5.07 49.44 12.10
N GLN A 218 -4.57 48.58 11.19
CA GLN A 218 -5.32 47.46 10.62
C GLN A 218 -5.15 46.16 11.42
N HIS A 219 -4.17 46.09 12.33
CA HIS A 219 -3.85 44.88 13.08
C HIS A 219 -5.02 44.38 13.93
N HIS A 220 -5.81 45.29 14.51
CA HIS A 220 -6.94 44.92 15.35
C HIS A 220 -8.02 44.18 14.56
N GLU A 221 -8.45 44.76 13.43
CA GLU A 221 -9.49 44.17 12.57
C GLU A 221 -9.03 42.85 11.95
N LEU A 222 -7.79 42.78 11.46
CA LEU A 222 -7.24 41.55 10.88
C LEU A 222 -7.10 40.42 11.92
N THR A 223 -6.74 40.78 13.16
CA THR A 223 -6.66 39.83 14.29
C THR A 223 -8.05 39.31 14.66
N GLU A 224 -9.07 40.18 14.68
CA GLU A 224 -10.45 39.77 14.96
C GLU A 224 -10.98 38.82 13.88
N GLN A 225 -10.70 39.11 12.61
CA GLN A 225 -11.04 38.21 11.50
C GLN A 225 -10.32 36.86 11.62
N ALA A 226 -9.03 36.83 11.98
CA ALA A 226 -8.30 35.58 12.20
C ALA A 226 -8.93 34.75 13.34
N VAL A 227 -9.33 35.41 14.42
CA VAL A 227 -10.07 34.80 15.54
C VAL A 227 -11.42 34.22 15.08
N HIS A 228 -12.15 34.92 14.21
CA HIS A 228 -13.39 34.39 13.64
C HIS A 228 -13.15 33.13 12.81
N ILE A 229 -12.12 33.13 11.96
CA ILE A 229 -11.74 31.97 11.14
C ILE A 229 -11.39 30.77 12.05
N ILE A 230 -10.61 30.98 13.13
CA ILE A 230 -10.27 29.92 14.08
C ILE A 230 -11.52 29.30 14.70
N ARG A 231 -12.46 30.12 15.19
CA ARG A 231 -13.71 29.63 15.77
C ARG A 231 -14.55 28.85 14.76
N ASP A 232 -14.60 29.32 13.52
CA ASP A 232 -15.29 28.62 12.44
C ASP A 232 -14.65 27.26 12.11
N ILE A 233 -13.32 27.17 12.14
CA ILE A 233 -12.62 25.89 11.98
C ILE A 233 -12.96 24.96 13.14
N LEU A 234 -12.84 25.42 14.39
CA LEU A 234 -13.15 24.64 15.59
C LEU A 234 -14.58 24.08 15.54
N ARG A 235 -15.56 24.92 15.20
CA ARG A 235 -16.94 24.50 15.03
C ARG A 235 -17.09 23.43 13.95
N THR A 236 -16.45 23.63 12.80
CA THR A 236 -16.50 22.66 11.68
C THR A 236 -15.88 21.32 12.09
N VAL A 237 -14.79 21.33 12.85
CA VAL A 237 -14.15 20.11 13.40
C VAL A 237 -15.07 19.40 14.41
N GLN A 238 -15.74 20.15 15.30
CA GLN A 238 -16.70 19.59 16.26
C GLN A 238 -17.93 18.98 15.58
N ASP A 239 -18.49 19.67 14.58
CA ASP A 239 -19.61 19.18 13.78
C ASP A 239 -19.20 17.89 13.03
N ARG A 240 -18.00 17.89 12.44
CA ARG A 240 -17.41 16.71 11.79
C ARG A 240 -17.29 15.54 12.75
N ASN A 241 -16.75 15.75 13.95
CA ASN A 241 -16.59 14.69 14.97
C ASN A 241 -17.95 14.13 15.41
N THR A 242 -18.94 14.99 15.59
CA THR A 242 -20.31 14.57 15.96
C THR A 242 -20.97 13.75 14.85
N ALA A 243 -20.81 14.16 13.59
CA ALA A 243 -21.30 13.41 12.44
C ALA A 243 -20.59 12.06 12.31
N LEU A 244 -19.29 12.00 12.60
CA LEU A 244 -18.49 10.78 12.62
C LEU A 244 -18.99 9.77 13.65
N LEU A 245 -19.30 10.23 14.86
CA LEU A 245 -19.87 9.39 15.92
C LEU A 245 -21.22 8.79 15.50
N LYS A 246 -22.08 9.58 14.84
CA LYS A 246 -23.37 9.11 14.32
C LYS A 246 -23.20 8.09 13.20
N ALA A 247 -22.28 8.34 12.25
CA ALA A 247 -21.99 7.41 11.16
C ALA A 247 -21.45 6.07 11.70
N LYS A 248 -20.58 6.10 12.70
CA LYS A 248 -20.07 4.88 13.37
C LYS A 248 -21.19 4.11 14.08
N ALA A 249 -22.11 4.79 14.74
CA ALA A 249 -23.24 4.16 15.45
C ALA A 249 -24.32 3.60 14.52
N GLY A 250 -24.48 4.12 13.31
CA GLY A 250 -25.47 3.64 12.32
C GLY A 250 -24.96 2.53 11.39
N SER A 251 -23.68 2.15 11.49
CA SER A 251 -23.02 1.13 10.66
C SER A 251 -22.93 -0.25 11.36
N THR A 252 -23.51 -0.41 12.55
CA THR A 252 -23.65 -1.68 13.29
C THR A 252 -25.00 -2.31 13.00
#